data_AF-A0A2P5BPN7-F1
#
_entry.id   AF-A0A2P5BPN7-F1
#
_cell.length_a   1.000
_cell.length_b   1.000
_cell.length_c   1.000
_cell.angle_alpha   90.00
_cell.angle_beta   90.00
_cell.angle_gamma   90.00
#
_symmetry.space_group_name_H-M   'P 1'
#
loop_
_entity.id
_entity.type
_entity.pdbx_description
1 polymer ?
#
loop_
_entity_poly.entity_id
_entity_poly.type
_entity_poly.pdbx_seq_one_letter_code
_entity_poly.pdbx_strand_id
1 'polypeptide(L)' 'MKHTTQLEKDNLNYAYFHIRILERNGVVGGCMAIINISGDIFEVGASILHPKNFYALEYPTSLVPPLKKLPLPL' A
#
# COMPACT_ATOMS: atom_id res chain seq x y z
N MET A 1 -16.80 32.12 24.76
CA MET A 1 -15.87 31.60 23.75
C MET A 1 -16.30 30.20 23.34
N LYS A 2 -17.02 30.07 22.24
CA LYS A 2 -17.30 28.80 21.56
C LYS A 2 -16.93 29.00 20.10
N HIS A 3 -15.65 28.87 19.78
CA HIS A 3 -15.23 28.75 18.39
C HIS A 3 -15.42 27.30 17.97
N THR A 4 -16.67 26.93 17.70
CA THR A 4 -16.97 25.77 16.89
C THR A 4 -16.80 26.22 15.45
N THR A 5 -15.59 26.09 14.93
CA THR A 5 -15.33 26.28 13.50
C THR A 5 -15.96 25.10 12.80
N GLN A 6 -17.22 25.27 12.37
CA GLN A 6 -17.76 24.49 11.28
C GLN A 6 -16.92 24.88 10.07
N LEU A 7 -15.91 24.06 9.78
CA LEU A 7 -15.32 24.06 8.45
C LEU A 7 -16.50 23.76 7.53
N GLU A 8 -16.83 24.78 6.74
CA GLU A 8 -17.70 24.74 5.59
C GLU A 8 -17.68 23.34 4.98
N LYS A 9 -18.83 22.67 5.07
CA LYS A 9 -19.19 21.60 4.15
C LYS A 9 -19.45 22.26 2.79
N ASP A 10 -18.44 22.89 2.23
CA ASP A 10 -18.46 23.41 0.88
C ASP A 10 -18.56 22.21 -0.04
N ASN A 11 -19.80 21.90 -0.44
CA ASN A 11 -20.19 21.30 -1.70
C ASN A 11 -19.07 20.54 -2.42
N LEU A 12 -18.58 19.45 -1.81
CA LEU A 12 -17.65 18.56 -2.47
C LEU A 12 -18.45 17.76 -3.49
N ASN A 13 -18.63 18.33 -4.67
CA ASN A 13 -18.77 17.58 -5.90
C ASN A 13 -17.47 16.79 -6.06
N TYR A 14 -17.36 15.67 -5.36
CA TYR A 14 -16.40 14.64 -5.73
C TYR A 14 -16.79 14.22 -7.14
N ALA A 15 -16.09 14.78 -8.14
CA ALA A 15 -16.20 14.33 -9.51
C ALA A 15 -16.10 12.80 -9.47
N TYR A 16 -17.15 12.13 -9.89
CA TYR A 16 -17.21 10.67 -9.92
C TYR A 16 -16.07 10.17 -10.82
N PHE A 17 -14.95 9.80 -10.19
CA PHE A 17 -13.75 9.37 -10.90
C PHE A 17 -13.90 7.88 -11.20
N HIS A 18 -14.23 7.58 -12.46
CA HIS A 18 -14.31 6.21 -12.93
C HIS A 18 -12.95 5.74 -13.44
N ILE A 19 -12.23 4.97 -12.63
CA ILE A 19 -10.90 4.45 -12.97
C ILE A 19 -11.05 2.99 -13.43
N ARG A 20 -10.55 2.68 -14.63
CA ARG A 20 -10.43 1.31 -15.14
C ARG A 20 -8.96 0.95 -15.25
N ILE A 21 -8.56 -0.14 -14.58
CA ILE A 21 -7.20 -0.69 -14.61
C ILE A 21 -7.26 -2.01 -15.35
N LEU A 22 -6.43 -2.17 -16.38
CA LEU A 22 -6.34 -3.38 -17.19
C LEU A 22 -4.99 -4.04 -16.93
N GLU A 23 -5.01 -5.31 -16.54
CA GLU A 23 -3.82 -6.15 -16.35
C GLU A 23 -3.87 -7.30 -17.35
N ARG A 24 -2.72 -7.64 -17.95
CA ARG A 24 -2.65 -8.73 -18.93
C ARG A 24 -2.77 -10.09 -18.24
N ASN A 25 -2.16 -10.22 -17.07
CA ASN A 25 -2.07 -11.47 -16.34
C ASN A 25 -3.28 -11.66 -15.39
N GLY A 26 -3.54 -12.90 -14.98
CA GLY A 26 -4.55 -13.21 -13.97
C GLY A 26 -4.17 -12.77 -12.54
N VAL A 27 -2.99 -12.15 -12.37
CA VAL A 27 -2.44 -11.70 -11.10
C VAL A 27 -1.94 -10.27 -11.23
N VAL A 28 -2.11 -9.47 -10.18
CA VAL A 28 -1.64 -8.09 -10.08
C VAL A 28 -0.34 -8.02 -9.25
N GLY A 29 0.38 -6.90 -9.32
CA GLY A 29 1.61 -6.67 -8.53
C GLY A 29 2.90 -6.61 -9.35
N GLY A 30 2.87 -6.99 -10.64
CA GLY A 30 4.05 -6.96 -11.50
C GLY A 30 5.18 -7.83 -10.94
N CYS A 31 6.37 -7.25 -10.71
CA CYS A 31 7.50 -7.95 -10.11
C CYS A 31 7.39 -8.11 -8.57
N MET A 32 6.30 -7.65 -7.95
CA MET A 32 5.98 -7.96 -6.55
C MET A 32 5.14 -9.25 -6.51
N ALA A 33 5.82 -10.38 -6.69
CA ALA A 33 5.18 -11.69 -6.72
C ALA A 33 5.53 -12.49 -5.47
N ILE A 34 4.53 -13.17 -4.91
CA ILE A 34 4.71 -14.21 -3.91
C ILE A 34 4.23 -15.54 -4.49
N ILE A 35 4.91 -16.63 -4.15
CA ILE A 35 4.51 -17.99 -4.55
C ILE A 35 4.39 -18.86 -3.31
N ASN A 36 3.48 -19.83 -3.37
CA ASN A 36 3.36 -20.87 -2.35
C ASN A 36 4.05 -22.15 -2.85
N ILE A 37 5.01 -22.67 -2.08
CA ILE A 37 5.67 -23.95 -2.34
C ILE A 37 5.48 -24.80 -1.09
N SER A 38 4.74 -25.91 -1.21
CA SER A 38 4.54 -26.87 -0.11
C SER A 38 4.00 -26.27 1.20
N GLY A 39 3.24 -25.18 1.12
CA GLY A 39 2.67 -24.48 2.29
C GLY A 39 3.49 -23.26 2.73
N ASP A 40 4.73 -23.13 2.26
CA ASP A 40 5.60 -21.99 2.55
C ASP A 40 5.42 -20.89 1.49
N ILE A 41 5.49 -19.63 1.92
CA ILE A 41 5.33 -18.47 1.05
C ILE A 41 6.70 -17.83 0.78
N PHE A 42 7.06 -17.68 -0.49
CA PHE A 42 8.32 -17.11 -0.94
C PHE A 42 8.09 -15.88 -1.83
N GLU A 43 8.96 -14.88 -1.72
CA GLU A 43 9.01 -13.74 -2.63
C GLU A 43 9.86 -14.10 -3.87
N VAL A 44 9.37 -13.76 -5.07
CA VAL A 44 10.02 -14.11 -6.36
C VAL A 44 10.30 -12.84 -7.18
N GLY A 45 10.60 -11.74 -6.50
CA GLY A 45 10.93 -10.48 -7.15
C GLY A 45 11.29 -9.40 -6.15
N ALA A 46 10.34 -8.52 -5.82
CA ALA A 46 10.57 -7.48 -4.82
C ALA A 46 10.66 -8.08 -3.41
N SER A 47 11.84 -8.00 -2.79
CA SER A 47 12.10 -8.56 -1.46
C SER A 47 12.67 -7.58 -0.44
N ILE A 48 13.12 -6.41 -0.87
CA ILE A 48 13.77 -5.44 0.01
C ILE A 48 13.12 -4.08 -0.20
N LEU A 49 12.61 -3.51 0.89
CA LEU A 49 12.16 -2.13 0.93
C LEU A 49 13.23 -1.26 1.60
N HIS A 50 13.85 -0.35 0.83
CA HIS A 50 14.81 0.60 1.38
C HIS A 50 14.08 1.66 2.24
N PRO A 51 14.56 2.02 3.45
CA PRO A 51 13.87 2.96 4.35
C PRO A 51 13.61 4.36 3.77
N LYS A 52 14.37 4.77 2.75
CA LYS A 52 14.17 6.05 2.05
C LYS A 52 13.12 6.01 0.94
N ASN A 53 12.52 4.85 0.65
CA ASN A 53 11.40 4.78 -0.28
C ASN A 53 10.11 5.13 0.46
N PHE A 54 9.91 6.45 0.65
CA PHE A 54 8.79 7.01 1.42
C PHE A 54 7.43 6.49 0.92
N TYR A 55 7.19 6.51 -0.39
CA TYR A 55 5.90 6.11 -0.96
C TYR A 55 5.59 4.63 -0.70
N ALA A 56 6.57 3.74 -0.86
CA ALA A 56 6.36 2.31 -0.60
C ALA A 56 6.40 1.94 0.88
N LEU A 57 6.89 2.82 1.77
CA LEU A 57 6.88 2.63 3.22
C LEU A 57 5.55 3.08 3.86
N GLU A 58 5.03 4.23 3.42
CA GLU A 58 3.78 4.78 3.94
C GLU A 58 2.55 4.07 3.40
N TYR A 59 2.60 3.60 2.14
CA TYR A 59 1.50 2.87 1.51
C TYR A 59 1.01 1.66 2.32
N PRO A 60 1.87 0.68 2.70
CA PRO A 60 1.44 -0.45 3.51
C PRO A 60 0.99 -0.02 4.91
N THR A 61 1.58 1.01 5.50
CA THR A 61 1.17 1.53 6.83
C THR A 61 -0.28 2.02 6.85
N SER A 62 -0.77 2.54 5.71
CA SER A 62 -2.17 2.95 5.55
C SER A 62 -3.16 1.79 5.34
N LEU A 63 -2.67 0.59 5.00
CA LEU A 63 -3.48 -0.58 4.62
C LEU A 63 -3.37 -1.77 5.58
N VAL A 64 -2.26 -1.91 6.31
CA VAL A 64 -1.89 -3.08 7.13
C VAL A 64 -1.10 -2.60 8.38
N PRO A 65 -1.22 -3.25 9.56
CA PRO A 65 -0.39 -2.92 10.73
C PRO A 65 1.13 -2.98 10.45
N PRO A 66 1.96 -2.25 11.22
CA PRO A 66 3.33 -1.91 10.84
C PRO A 66 4.21 -3.14 10.59
N LEU A 67 5.00 -3.06 9.52
CA LEU A 67 5.92 -4.11 9.06
C LEU A 67 6.85 -4.54 10.20
N LYS A 68 6.90 -5.84 10.49
CA LYS A 68 7.89 -6.43 11.39
C LYS A 68 9.27 -6.25 10.78
N LYS A 69 10.17 -5.52 11.44
CA LYS A 69 11.57 -5.42 11.03
C LYS A 69 12.20 -6.81 11.06
N LEU A 70 12.79 -7.25 9.95
CA LEU A 70 13.68 -8.41 9.97
C LEU A 70 14.87 -8.08 10.90
N PRO A 71 15.30 -9.00 11.78
CA PRO A 71 16.54 -8.82 12.52
C PRO A 71 17.69 -8.71 11.52
N LEU A 72 18.50 -7.65 11.65
CA LEU A 72 19.76 -7.55 10.91
C LEU A 72 20.66 -8.72 11.33
N PRO A 73 21.35 -9.38 10.39
CA PRO A 73 22.35 -10.38 10.76
C PRO A 73 23.45 -9.69 11.59
N LEU A 74 23.78 -10.31 12.73
CA LEU A 74 24.92 -9.94 13.58
C LEU A 74 26.24 -10.15 12.84
#